data_AF-A0A9E6ADF8-F1
#
_entry.id   AF-A0A9E6ADF8-F1
#
_cell.length_a   1.000
_cell.length_b   1.000
_cell.length_c   1.000
_cell.angle_alpha   90.00
_cell.angle_beta   90.00
_cell.angle_gamma   90.00
#
_symmetry.space_group_name_H-M   'P 1'
#
loop_
_entity.id
_entity.type
_entity.pdbx_description
1 polymer ?
#
loop_
_entity_poly.entity_id
_entity_poly.type
_entity_poly.pdbx_seq_one_letter_code
_entity_poly.pdbx_strand_id
1 'polypeptide(L)'
;MEFALCPDCLVETPFITGPVCQVCGIPVLGTTESESSIVCDDCLSHPRPWGTARAVLRYDKTAREIVLALKHGDRLDLVRTVTPWMKKLAAPMLKKNSLIVPVPLHPLRQFQRRYNQSAELARALSLAIAWPYAAQALHRVRATSSLDHRSREERFDLLRNAITADPDMVGDRHILLVDDVMTSGATLAASAEAALKSGATGVDCLVLARVEKDDPGV
;
A
#
# COMPACT_ATOMS: atom_id res chain seq x y z
N MET A 1 -21.24 -6.15 16.18
CA MET A 1 -19.91 -5.77 15.64
C MET A 1 -20.14 -4.41 15.01
N GLU A 2 -19.69 -3.35 15.68
CA GLU A 2 -19.99 -1.98 15.29
C GLU A 2 -18.95 -1.57 14.23
N PHE A 3 -19.37 -1.57 12.96
CA PHE A 3 -18.56 -1.03 11.89
C PHE A 3 -18.58 0.49 12.00
N ALA A 4 -17.42 1.13 11.87
CA ALA A 4 -17.31 2.59 11.92
C ALA A 4 -17.92 3.28 10.67
N LEU A 5 -18.48 2.49 9.74
CA LEU A 5 -19.16 2.93 8.54
C LEU A 5 -20.65 2.58 8.62
N CYS A 6 -21.48 3.52 8.21
CA CYS A 6 -22.91 3.31 8.07
C CYS A 6 -23.22 2.29 6.93
N PRO A 7 -24.38 1.63 6.92
CA PRO A 7 -24.76 0.73 5.84
C PRO A 7 -24.70 1.38 4.45
N ASP A 8 -25.15 2.62 4.32
CA ASP A 8 -25.10 3.36 3.04
C ASP A 8 -23.65 3.62 2.61
N CYS A 9 -22.80 4.00 3.56
CA CYS A 9 -21.37 4.21 3.38
C CYS A 9 -20.68 2.93 2.88
N LEU A 10 -21.12 1.76 3.36
CA LEU A 10 -20.62 0.46 2.92
C LEU A 10 -21.06 0.11 1.49
N VAL A 11 -22.31 0.43 1.13
CA VAL A 11 -22.84 0.22 -0.24
C VAL A 11 -22.13 1.11 -1.25
N GLU A 12 -21.83 2.35 -0.88
CA GLU A 12 -21.10 3.30 -1.71
C GLU A 12 -19.58 3.11 -1.69
N THR A 13 -19.07 2.12 -0.94
CA THR A 13 -17.64 1.86 -0.87
C THR A 13 -17.15 1.32 -2.21
N PRO A 14 -16.17 1.96 -2.86
CA PRO A 14 -15.74 1.63 -4.21
C PRO A 14 -14.75 0.45 -4.22
N PHE A 15 -15.23 -0.73 -3.83
CA PHE A 15 -14.41 -1.93 -3.85
C PHE A 15 -13.90 -2.20 -5.26
N ILE A 16 -12.62 -2.51 -5.39
CA ILE A 16 -12.06 -2.97 -6.65
C ILE A 16 -12.58 -4.40 -6.88
N THR A 17 -13.41 -4.54 -7.91
CA THR A 17 -13.99 -5.80 -8.36
C THR A 17 -13.68 -6.01 -9.83
N GLY A 18 -13.46 -7.26 -10.24
CA GLY A 18 -13.16 -7.60 -11.64
C GLY A 18 -11.65 -7.62 -11.96
N PRO A 19 -11.28 -7.57 -13.24
CA PRO A 19 -9.89 -7.68 -13.66
C PRO A 19 -9.08 -6.46 -13.23
N VAL A 20 -7.85 -6.72 -12.78
CA VAL A 20 -6.89 -5.69 -12.37
C VAL A 20 -5.54 -5.96 -13.02
N CYS A 21 -4.75 -4.90 -13.17
CA CYS A 21 -3.34 -5.05 -13.52
C CYS A 21 -2.63 -5.93 -12.49
N GLN A 22 -1.96 -6.98 -12.94
CA GLN A 22 -1.24 -7.88 -12.05
C GLN A 22 -0.08 -7.21 -11.31
N VAL A 23 0.49 -6.14 -11.86
CA VAL A 23 1.63 -5.43 -11.27
C VAL A 23 1.16 -4.36 -10.29
N CYS A 24 0.28 -3.45 -10.68
CA CYS A 24 -0.10 -2.30 -9.83
C CYS A 24 -1.50 -2.35 -9.22
N GLY A 25 -2.31 -3.37 -9.54
CA GLY A 25 -3.65 -3.53 -9.00
C GLY A 25 -4.68 -2.51 -9.47
N ILE A 26 -4.36 -1.66 -10.47
CA ILE A 26 -5.35 -0.74 -11.04
C ILE A 26 -6.42 -1.53 -11.81
N PRO A 27 -7.71 -1.17 -11.72
CA PRO A 27 -8.75 -1.74 -12.59
C PRO A 27 -8.40 -1.55 -14.06
N VAL A 28 -8.75 -2.53 -14.89
CA VAL A 28 -8.49 -2.53 -16.33
C VAL A 28 -9.73 -2.94 -17.09
N LEU A 29 -9.94 -2.36 -18.28
CA LEU A 29 -11.03 -2.74 -19.16
C LEU A 29 -10.59 -3.96 -19.98
N GLY A 30 -11.28 -5.10 -19.86
CA GLY A 30 -10.97 -6.31 -20.63
C GLY A 30 -11.87 -7.50 -20.29
N THR A 31 -12.13 -8.36 -21.28
CA THR A 31 -12.92 -9.59 -21.14
C THR A 31 -12.05 -10.75 -20.62
N THR A 32 -12.72 -11.69 -19.97
CA THR A 32 -12.26 -12.77 -19.09
C THR A 32 -11.37 -13.86 -19.73
N GLU A 33 -10.67 -13.60 -20.83
CA GLU A 33 -10.08 -14.69 -21.64
C GLU A 33 -8.62 -15.04 -21.29
N SER A 34 -7.95 -14.30 -20.40
CA SER A 34 -6.79 -14.81 -19.65
C SER A 34 -6.50 -13.94 -18.42
N GLU A 35 -7.08 -14.29 -17.28
CA GLU A 35 -6.87 -13.60 -15.99
C GLU A 35 -5.38 -13.56 -15.54
N SER A 36 -4.53 -14.39 -16.17
CA SER A 36 -3.16 -14.66 -15.79
C SER A 36 -2.09 -13.72 -16.37
N SER A 37 -2.42 -12.68 -17.14
CA SER A 37 -1.37 -11.81 -17.74
C SER A 37 -1.74 -10.34 -17.99
N ILE A 38 -2.78 -9.79 -17.36
CA ILE A 38 -3.20 -8.41 -17.64
C ILE A 38 -2.24 -7.40 -16.99
N VAL A 39 -1.53 -6.61 -17.79
CA VAL A 39 -0.64 -5.52 -17.35
C VAL A 39 -1.10 -4.22 -18.02
N CYS A 40 -1.25 -3.14 -17.24
CA CYS A 40 -1.64 -1.85 -17.80
C CYS A 40 -0.46 -1.12 -18.47
N ASP A 41 -0.77 -0.19 -19.36
CA ASP A 41 0.23 0.61 -20.09
C ASP A 41 1.26 1.28 -19.17
N ASP A 42 0.83 1.76 -18.01
CA ASP A 42 1.76 2.39 -17.05
C ASP A 42 2.85 1.43 -16.57
N CYS A 43 2.48 0.18 -16.30
CA CYS A 43 3.40 -0.85 -15.83
C CYS A 43 4.22 -1.46 -16.97
N LEU A 44 3.69 -1.46 -18.20
CA LEU A 44 4.45 -1.83 -19.39
C LEU A 44 5.55 -0.80 -19.68
N SER A 45 5.23 0.50 -19.62
CA SER A 45 6.22 1.57 -19.86
C SER A 45 7.16 1.78 -18.68
N HIS A 46 6.73 1.45 -17.46
CA HIS A 46 7.51 1.69 -16.24
C HIS A 46 7.45 0.46 -15.32
N PRO A 47 8.44 -0.44 -15.46
CA PRO A 47 8.58 -1.60 -14.60
C PRO A 47 8.62 -1.20 -13.12
N ARG A 48 7.98 -2.01 -12.28
CA ARG A 48 7.89 -1.75 -10.84
C ARG A 48 8.81 -2.72 -10.08
N PRO A 49 9.48 -2.29 -9.00
CA PRO A 49 10.41 -3.14 -8.24
C PRO A 49 9.66 -4.05 -7.25
N TRP A 50 8.52 -4.63 -7.66
CA TRP A 50 7.74 -5.59 -6.88
C TRP A 50 7.03 -6.56 -7.84
N GLY A 51 6.61 -7.72 -7.34
CA GLY A 51 5.93 -8.74 -8.13
C GLY A 51 4.47 -8.37 -8.42
N THR A 52 3.68 -8.21 -7.36
CA THR A 52 2.26 -7.87 -7.48
C THR A 52 1.82 -6.84 -6.46
N ALA A 53 0.85 -6.00 -6.84
CA ALA A 53 0.16 -5.10 -5.93
C ALA A 53 -1.34 -5.34 -5.97
N ARG A 54 -2.00 -5.22 -4.82
CA ARG A 54 -3.46 -5.26 -4.68
C ARG A 54 -3.94 -4.07 -3.86
N ALA A 55 -5.12 -3.58 -4.21
CA ALA A 55 -5.79 -2.50 -3.51
C ALA A 55 -7.23 -2.93 -3.18
N VAL A 56 -7.70 -2.55 -1.99
CA VAL A 56 -9.09 -2.83 -1.59
C VAL A 56 -10.06 -1.93 -2.34
N LEU A 57 -9.72 -0.64 -2.42
CA LEU A 57 -10.61 0.41 -2.91
C LEU A 57 -10.02 1.12 -4.13
N ARG A 58 -10.89 1.51 -5.05
CA ARG A 58 -10.58 2.57 -6.00
C ARG A 58 -10.63 3.89 -5.23
N TYR A 59 -9.64 4.74 -5.42
CA TYR A 59 -9.63 6.04 -4.76
C TYR A 59 -10.62 6.97 -5.46
N ASP A 60 -11.75 7.20 -4.81
CA ASP A 60 -12.75 8.19 -5.17
C ASP A 60 -13.09 9.06 -3.95
N LYS A 61 -14.22 9.77 -3.98
CA LYS A 61 -14.69 10.60 -2.87
C LYS A 61 -14.84 9.80 -1.55
N THR A 62 -15.52 8.65 -1.58
CA THR A 62 -15.79 7.83 -0.39
C THR A 62 -14.51 7.22 0.15
N ALA A 63 -13.66 6.67 -0.72
CA ALA A 63 -12.36 6.14 -0.30
C ALA A 63 -11.45 7.23 0.26
N ARG A 64 -11.49 8.45 -0.31
CA ARG A 64 -10.77 9.62 0.22
C ARG A 64 -11.26 9.98 1.61
N GLU A 65 -12.55 9.98 1.88
CA GLU A 65 -13.10 10.24 3.20
C GLU A 65 -12.64 9.20 4.23
N ILE A 66 -12.65 7.92 3.87
CA ILE A 66 -12.13 6.83 4.72
C ILE A 66 -10.63 7.03 5.02
N VAL A 67 -9.83 7.30 4.00
CA VAL A 67 -8.39 7.54 4.13
C VAL A 67 -8.09 8.77 4.97
N LEU A 68 -8.82 9.88 4.78
CA LEU A 68 -8.66 11.08 5.57
C LEU A 68 -9.06 10.85 7.02
N ALA A 69 -10.17 10.13 7.27
CA ALA A 69 -10.58 9.78 8.61
C ALA A 69 -9.56 8.88 9.32
N LEU A 70 -8.88 7.98 8.60
CA LEU A 70 -7.74 7.21 9.12
C LEU A 70 -6.51 8.08 9.45
N LYS A 71 -6.34 9.25 8.79
CA LYS A 71 -5.24 10.19 9.06
C LYS A 71 -5.41 10.98 10.36
N HIS A 72 -6.63 11.10 10.86
CA HIS A 72 -6.93 11.72 12.15
C HIS A 72 -6.89 10.64 13.25
N GLY A 73 -5.69 10.47 13.84
CA GLY A 73 -5.20 9.30 14.59
C GLY A 73 -5.98 8.76 15.80
N ASP A 74 -7.24 9.15 16.03
CA ASP A 74 -8.10 8.62 17.10
C ASP A 74 -9.14 7.59 16.61
N ARG A 75 -9.16 7.26 15.30
CA ARG A 75 -10.14 6.35 14.71
C ARG A 75 -9.63 4.90 14.51
N LEU A 76 -9.17 4.27 15.59
CA LEU A 76 -8.81 2.83 15.58
C LEU A 76 -9.99 1.91 15.21
N ASP A 77 -11.21 2.39 15.39
CA ASP A 77 -12.45 1.76 14.92
C ASP A 77 -12.49 1.60 13.38
N LEU A 78 -11.95 2.57 12.63
CA LEU A 78 -11.82 2.45 11.17
C LEU A 78 -10.79 1.39 10.77
N VAL A 79 -9.66 1.29 11.49
CA VAL A 79 -8.66 0.24 11.24
C VAL A 79 -9.31 -1.14 11.39
N ARG A 80 -10.10 -1.34 12.45
CA ARG A 80 -10.87 -2.59 12.64
C ARG A 80 -11.88 -2.85 11.53
N THR A 81 -12.49 -1.80 10.99
CA THR A 81 -13.46 -1.89 9.90
C THR A 81 -12.82 -2.32 8.58
N VAL A 82 -11.67 -1.77 8.22
CA VAL A 82 -11.00 -2.05 6.93
C VAL A 82 -10.11 -3.30 6.94
N THR A 83 -9.66 -3.74 8.13
CA THR A 83 -8.78 -4.92 8.28
C THR A 83 -9.35 -6.19 7.65
N PRO A 84 -10.65 -6.56 7.83
CA PRO A 84 -11.25 -7.71 7.16
C PRO A 84 -11.15 -7.64 5.63
N TRP A 85 -11.27 -6.45 5.05
CA TRP A 85 -11.17 -6.27 3.60
C TRP A 85 -9.73 -6.48 3.11
N MET A 86 -8.76 -5.89 3.80
CA MET A 86 -7.33 -6.09 3.50
C MET A 86 -6.93 -7.55 3.68
N LYS A 87 -7.42 -8.22 4.72
CA LYS A 87 -7.19 -9.65 4.98
C LYS A 87 -7.59 -10.54 3.81
N LYS A 88 -8.75 -10.27 3.19
CA LYS A 88 -9.25 -11.04 2.04
C LYS A 88 -8.27 -11.01 0.86
N LEU A 89 -7.61 -9.87 0.63
CA LEU A 89 -6.61 -9.71 -0.43
C LEU A 89 -5.22 -10.20 -0.01
N ALA A 90 -4.84 -10.05 1.26
CA ALA A 90 -3.52 -10.43 1.75
C ALA A 90 -3.31 -11.95 1.78
N ALA A 91 -4.33 -12.73 2.18
CA ALA A 91 -4.23 -14.17 2.38
C ALA A 91 -3.62 -14.93 1.17
N PRO A 92 -4.05 -14.70 -0.09
CA PRO A 92 -3.44 -15.35 -1.25
C PRO A 92 -2.07 -14.78 -1.66
N MET A 93 -1.66 -13.62 -1.12
CA MET A 93 -0.36 -13.00 -1.43
C MET A 93 0.77 -13.51 -0.52
N LEU A 94 0.43 -14.04 0.65
CA LEU A 94 1.42 -14.52 1.62
C LEU A 94 2.08 -15.82 1.17
N LYS A 95 3.39 -15.88 1.35
CA LYS A 95 4.24 -17.05 1.13
C LYS A 95 4.82 -17.55 2.45
N LYS A 96 5.33 -18.78 2.47
CA LYS A 96 5.85 -19.46 3.68
C LYS A 96 6.80 -18.59 4.54
N ASN A 97 7.63 -17.74 3.93
CA ASN A 97 8.56 -16.85 4.64
C ASN A 97 8.20 -15.36 4.49
N SER A 98 6.91 -15.05 4.41
CA SER A 98 6.48 -13.66 4.26
C SER A 98 6.65 -12.85 5.55
N LEU A 99 6.98 -11.56 5.41
CA LEU A 99 7.02 -10.57 6.49
C LEU A 99 6.18 -9.36 6.10
N ILE A 100 5.26 -8.97 6.97
CA ILE A 100 4.43 -7.78 6.77
C ILE A 100 5.23 -6.57 7.25
N VAL A 101 5.42 -5.61 6.35
CA VAL A 101 6.22 -4.41 6.62
C VAL A 101 5.41 -3.18 6.20
N PRO A 102 5.20 -2.20 7.09
CA PRO A 102 4.53 -0.98 6.71
C PRO A 102 5.47 -0.08 5.91
N VAL A 103 4.92 0.68 4.96
CA VAL A 103 5.68 1.76 4.31
C VAL A 103 6.10 2.80 5.37
N PRO A 104 7.39 3.21 5.42
CA PRO A 104 7.87 4.08 6.47
C PRO A 104 7.44 5.53 6.23
N LEU A 105 6.89 6.15 7.28
CA LEU A 105 6.67 7.58 7.32
C LEU A 105 7.95 8.31 7.77
N HIS A 106 8.14 9.56 7.34
CA HIS A 106 9.28 10.35 7.81
C HIS A 106 9.11 10.69 9.31
N PRO A 107 10.15 10.62 10.16
CA PRO A 107 10.03 10.86 11.60
C PRO A 107 9.38 12.21 11.97
N LEU A 108 9.66 13.29 11.24
CA LEU A 108 8.99 14.60 11.45
C LEU A 108 7.48 14.54 11.17
N ARG A 109 7.05 13.77 10.15
CA ARG A 109 5.62 13.56 9.85
C ARG A 109 4.97 12.64 10.87
N GLN A 110 5.70 11.65 11.38
CA GLN A 110 5.24 10.78 12.47
C GLN A 110 5.02 11.59 13.76
N PHE A 111 5.91 12.53 14.08
CA PHE A 111 5.75 13.43 15.22
C PHE A 111 4.52 14.35 15.09
N GLN A 112 4.28 14.90 13.89
CA GLN A 112 3.12 15.76 13.62
C GLN A 112 1.78 15.00 13.60
N ARG A 113 1.77 13.76 13.09
CA ARG A 113 0.56 12.93 12.94
C ARG A 113 0.34 11.92 14.06
N ARG A 114 1.24 11.87 15.05
CA ARG A 114 1.31 10.92 16.18
C ARG A 114 1.47 9.43 15.81
N TYR A 115 0.97 8.98 14.66
CA TYR A 115 1.01 7.58 14.21
C TYR A 115 1.34 7.43 12.73
N ASN A 116 1.94 6.29 12.35
CA ASN A 116 2.08 5.85 10.96
C ASN A 116 0.86 4.99 10.59
N GLN A 117 -0.04 5.50 9.75
CA GLN A 117 -1.29 4.81 9.38
C GLN A 117 -1.01 3.44 8.76
N SER A 118 0.00 3.37 7.90
CA SER A 118 0.45 2.14 7.26
C SER A 118 0.92 1.12 8.29
N ALA A 119 1.54 1.57 9.39
CA ALA A 119 1.93 0.71 10.51
C ALA A 119 0.74 0.16 11.30
N GLU A 120 -0.30 0.96 11.56
CA GLU A 120 -1.51 0.47 12.24
C GLU A 120 -2.29 -0.53 11.37
N LEU A 121 -2.42 -0.25 10.06
CA LEU A 121 -3.03 -1.17 9.11
C LEU A 121 -2.25 -2.49 9.03
N ALA A 122 -0.93 -2.42 8.90
CA ALA A 122 -0.05 -3.59 8.84
C ALA A 122 -0.10 -4.42 10.13
N ARG A 123 -0.09 -3.77 11.30
CA ARG A 123 -0.17 -4.43 12.61
C ARG A 123 -1.53 -5.12 12.78
N ALA A 124 -2.63 -4.45 12.47
CA ALA A 124 -3.96 -5.03 12.55
C ALA A 124 -4.13 -6.21 11.58
N LEU A 125 -3.60 -6.09 10.36
CA LEU A 125 -3.58 -7.16 9.36
C LEU A 125 -2.80 -8.38 9.85
N SER A 126 -1.58 -8.17 10.35
CA SER A 126 -0.72 -9.20 10.92
C SER A 126 -1.42 -10.00 12.02
N LEU A 127 -2.09 -9.31 12.96
CA LEU A 127 -2.88 -9.95 14.01
C LEU A 127 -4.05 -10.76 13.44
N ALA A 128 -4.75 -10.21 12.44
CA ALA A 128 -5.94 -10.84 11.87
C ALA A 128 -5.64 -12.10 11.03
N ILE A 129 -4.42 -12.24 10.52
CA ILE A 129 -3.99 -13.39 9.70
C ILE A 129 -2.87 -14.22 10.35
N ALA A 130 -2.44 -13.85 11.56
CA ALA A 130 -1.38 -14.50 12.32
C ALA A 130 -0.05 -14.63 11.56
N TRP A 131 0.42 -13.53 10.96
CA TRP A 131 1.69 -13.49 10.22
C TRP A 131 2.72 -12.56 10.84
N PRO A 132 4.04 -12.83 10.74
CA PRO A 132 5.07 -11.93 11.24
C PRO A 132 4.96 -10.50 10.69
N TYR A 133 5.24 -9.54 11.57
CA TYR A 133 5.23 -8.10 11.29
C TYR A 133 6.49 -7.43 11.85
N ALA A 134 7.05 -6.48 11.10
CA ALA A 134 8.18 -5.68 11.54
C ALA A 134 8.00 -4.21 11.15
N ALA A 135 7.64 -3.36 12.13
CA ALA A 135 7.45 -1.93 11.94
C ALA A 135 8.74 -1.19 11.54
N GLN A 136 9.86 -1.71 12.03
CA GLN A 136 11.18 -1.13 11.96
C GLN A 136 12.06 -1.77 10.87
N ALA A 137 11.51 -2.64 10.01
CA ALA A 137 12.27 -3.22 8.91
C ALA A 137 12.64 -2.21 7.82
N LEU A 138 11.89 -1.10 7.72
CA LEU A 138 12.18 0.00 6.80
C LEU A 138 12.27 1.34 7.55
N HIS A 139 13.21 2.18 7.13
CA HIS A 139 13.44 3.50 7.71
C HIS A 139 13.46 4.57 6.61
N ARG A 140 12.75 5.67 6.85
CA ARG A 140 12.84 6.84 5.99
C ARG A 140 13.91 7.78 6.52
N VAL A 141 15.07 7.79 5.87
CA VAL A 141 16.31 8.44 6.34
C VAL A 141 16.49 9.88 5.83
N ARG A 142 15.67 10.31 4.84
CA ARG A 142 15.70 11.68 4.32
C ARG A 142 14.34 12.37 4.45
N ALA A 143 14.39 13.61 4.94
CA ALA A 143 13.29 14.55 4.86
C ALA A 143 13.17 14.99 3.39
N THR A 144 12.22 14.44 2.66
CA THR A 144 11.88 14.96 1.34
C THR A 144 10.89 16.10 1.50
N SER A 145 10.95 17.09 0.61
CA SER A 145 9.87 18.07 0.44
C SER A 145 8.53 17.37 0.17
N SER A 146 7.42 18.09 0.32
CA SER A 146 6.11 17.47 0.07
C SER A 146 6.06 16.93 -1.36
N LEU A 147 5.45 15.75 -1.51
CA LEU A 147 5.22 15.10 -2.79
C LEU A 147 3.94 15.64 -3.48
N ASP A 148 3.21 16.52 -2.80
CA ASP A 148 2.01 17.17 -3.31
C ASP A 148 2.39 18.11 -4.46
N HIS A 149 1.56 18.17 -5.51
CA HIS A 149 1.81 18.97 -6.72
C HIS A 149 3.13 18.65 -7.46
N ARG A 150 3.73 17.49 -7.21
CA ARG A 150 4.91 16.99 -7.95
C ARG A 150 4.48 16.03 -9.05
N SER A 151 5.19 16.12 -10.16
CA SER A 151 5.04 15.17 -11.25
C SER A 151 5.39 13.75 -10.80
N ARG A 152 4.98 12.77 -11.58
CA ARG A 152 5.31 11.37 -11.31
C ARG A 152 6.83 11.16 -11.22
N GLU A 153 7.57 11.66 -12.20
CA GLU A 153 9.02 11.51 -12.28
C GLU A 153 9.72 12.19 -11.09
N GLU A 154 9.30 13.41 -10.75
CA GLU A 154 9.82 14.14 -9.60
C GLU A 154 9.63 13.37 -8.29
N ARG A 155 8.47 12.72 -8.11
CA ARG A 155 8.20 11.90 -6.91
C ARG A 155 9.17 10.72 -6.81
N PHE A 156 9.47 10.05 -7.92
CA PHE A 156 10.43 8.94 -7.94
C PHE A 156 11.84 9.41 -7.63
N ASP A 157 12.27 10.52 -8.20
CA ASP A 157 13.60 11.07 -7.97
C ASP A 157 13.79 11.59 -6.54
N LEU A 158 12.79 12.28 -5.99
CA LEU A 158 12.81 12.77 -4.60
C LEU A 158 12.91 11.62 -3.59
N LEU A 159 12.32 10.47 -3.89
CA LEU A 159 12.30 9.30 -3.00
C LEU A 159 13.49 8.35 -3.21
N ARG A 160 14.30 8.57 -4.24
CA ARG A 160 15.49 7.78 -4.52
C ARG A 160 16.44 7.83 -3.33
N ASN A 161 16.79 6.65 -2.80
CA ASN A 161 17.64 6.50 -1.60
C ASN A 161 17.10 7.23 -0.35
N ALA A 162 15.80 7.56 -0.31
CA ALA A 162 15.17 8.16 0.87
C ALA A 162 14.74 7.10 1.91
N ILE A 163 14.72 5.82 1.52
CA ILE A 163 14.32 4.69 2.34
C ILE A 163 15.48 3.67 2.38
N THR A 164 15.77 3.16 3.56
CA THR A 164 16.71 2.06 3.81
C THR A 164 15.96 0.91 4.50
N ALA A 165 16.51 -0.29 4.44
CA ALA A 165 15.97 -1.45 5.14
C ALA A 165 17.01 -2.03 6.09
N ASP A 166 16.55 -2.68 7.16
CA ASP A 166 17.38 -3.48 8.06
C ASP A 166 17.63 -4.87 7.45
N PRO A 167 18.86 -5.21 7.04
CA PRO A 167 19.16 -6.50 6.41
C PRO A 167 18.88 -7.70 7.32
N ASP A 168 19.03 -7.56 8.64
CA ASP A 168 18.81 -8.66 9.58
C ASP A 168 17.31 -8.99 9.72
N MET A 169 16.45 -7.99 9.53
CA MET A 169 15.00 -8.18 9.55
C MET A 169 14.44 -8.64 8.20
N VAL A 170 15.02 -8.15 7.10
CA VAL A 170 14.51 -8.37 5.74
C VAL A 170 15.11 -9.61 5.07
N GLY A 171 16.36 -9.96 5.37
CA GLY A 171 17.12 -10.98 4.66
C GLY A 171 16.39 -12.33 4.53
N ASP A 172 16.43 -12.90 3.32
CA ASP A 172 15.82 -14.17 2.92
C ASP A 172 14.29 -14.27 3.11
N ARG A 173 13.60 -13.13 3.30
CA ARG A 173 12.14 -13.08 3.44
C ARG A 173 11.46 -12.52 2.21
N HIS A 174 10.20 -12.92 2.01
CA HIS A 174 9.32 -12.28 1.03
C HIS A 174 8.55 -11.14 1.71
N ILE A 175 8.72 -9.91 1.27
CA ILE A 175 8.11 -8.76 1.95
C ILE A 175 6.71 -8.47 1.39
N LEU A 176 5.73 -8.36 2.28
CA LEU A 176 4.43 -7.77 1.96
C LEU A 176 4.42 -6.34 2.49
N LEU A 177 4.62 -5.37 1.60
CA LEU A 177 4.52 -3.95 1.93
C LEU A 177 3.06 -3.54 2.11
N VAL A 178 2.77 -2.78 3.16
CA VAL A 178 1.43 -2.27 3.44
C VAL A 178 1.43 -0.75 3.46
N ASP A 179 0.47 -0.13 2.76
CA ASP A 179 0.27 1.32 2.74
C ASP A 179 -1.21 1.71 2.77
N ASP A 180 -1.51 2.99 3.02
CA ASP A 180 -2.88 3.51 2.95
C ASP A 180 -3.30 3.75 1.50
N VAL A 181 -2.53 4.52 0.73
CA VAL A 181 -2.90 4.93 -0.62
C VAL A 181 -1.73 4.84 -1.59
N MET A 182 -1.98 4.19 -2.72
CA MET A 182 -1.08 4.21 -3.87
C MET A 182 -1.55 5.20 -4.93
N THR A 183 -0.81 6.30 -5.10
CA THR A 183 -0.92 7.25 -6.21
C THR A 183 0.02 6.85 -7.36
N SER A 184 1.21 7.44 -7.47
CA SER A 184 2.20 7.06 -8.48
C SER A 184 2.90 5.73 -8.15
N GLY A 185 2.84 5.29 -6.89
CA GLY A 185 3.60 4.15 -6.38
C GLY A 185 5.06 4.45 -6.07
N ALA A 186 5.49 5.73 -6.04
CA ALA A 186 6.89 6.08 -5.81
C ALA A 186 7.39 5.66 -4.41
N THR A 187 6.59 5.83 -3.36
CA THR A 187 6.98 5.41 -1.99
C THR A 187 7.10 3.90 -1.88
N LEU A 188 6.15 3.16 -2.48
CA LEU A 188 6.21 1.69 -2.56
C LEU A 188 7.43 1.23 -3.35
N ALA A 189 7.77 1.90 -4.45
CA ALA A 189 8.93 1.54 -5.26
C ALA A 189 10.23 1.70 -4.47
N ALA A 190 10.42 2.85 -3.84
CA ALA A 190 11.60 3.10 -3.01
C ALA A 190 11.68 2.12 -1.82
N SER A 191 10.55 1.76 -1.22
CA SER A 191 10.47 0.78 -0.14
C SER A 191 10.85 -0.63 -0.61
N ALA A 192 10.32 -1.04 -1.76
CA ALA A 192 10.58 -2.34 -2.35
C ALA A 192 12.03 -2.47 -2.81
N GLU A 193 12.60 -1.43 -3.44
CA GLU A 193 14.02 -1.38 -3.78
C GLU A 193 14.92 -1.50 -2.55
N ALA A 194 14.58 -0.80 -1.45
CA ALA A 194 15.34 -0.88 -0.22
C ALA A 194 15.32 -2.31 0.38
N ALA A 195 14.16 -2.96 0.35
CA ALA A 195 14.00 -4.34 0.81
C ALA A 195 14.78 -5.33 -0.06
N LEU A 196 14.65 -5.24 -1.39
CA LEU A 196 15.37 -6.10 -2.35
C LEU A 196 16.89 -5.95 -2.21
N LYS A 197 17.39 -4.71 -2.10
CA LYS A 197 18.82 -4.43 -1.86
C LYS A 197 19.34 -4.99 -0.54
N SER A 198 18.45 -5.23 0.42
CA SER A 198 18.79 -5.77 1.75
C SER A 198 18.51 -7.28 1.86
N GLY A 199 18.32 -7.96 0.73
CA GLY A 199 18.25 -9.42 0.67
C GLY A 199 16.85 -10.02 0.69
N ALA A 200 15.79 -9.23 0.49
CA ALA A 200 14.45 -9.79 0.30
C ALA A 200 14.41 -10.71 -0.93
N THR A 201 13.74 -11.87 -0.82
CA THR A 201 13.56 -12.81 -1.94
C THR A 201 12.52 -12.35 -2.95
N GLY A 202 11.71 -11.37 -2.56
CA GLY A 202 10.63 -10.80 -3.36
C GLY A 202 9.85 -9.77 -2.53
N VAL A 203 9.12 -8.92 -3.23
CA VAL A 203 8.28 -7.89 -2.61
C VAL A 203 6.92 -7.87 -3.32
N ASP A 204 5.85 -7.87 -2.55
CA ASP A 204 4.49 -7.58 -3.01
C ASP A 204 3.90 -6.43 -2.20
N CYS A 205 2.88 -5.75 -2.72
CA CYS A 205 2.28 -4.58 -2.10
C CYS A 205 0.79 -4.76 -1.85
N LEU A 206 0.30 -4.34 -0.69
CA LEU A 206 -1.11 -4.27 -0.36
C LEU A 206 -1.43 -2.86 0.13
N VAL A 207 -2.38 -2.20 -0.53
CA VAL A 207 -2.83 -0.87 -0.13
C VAL A 207 -4.32 -0.83 0.14
N LEU A 208 -4.75 0.09 1.00
CA LEU A 208 -6.18 0.30 1.21
C LEU A 208 -6.83 0.89 -0.06
N ALA A 209 -6.22 1.88 -0.71
CA ALA A 209 -6.79 2.50 -1.89
C ALA A 209 -5.78 2.78 -3.02
N ARG A 210 -6.27 2.75 -4.27
CA ARG A 210 -5.48 3.00 -5.49
C ARG A 210 -6.09 4.11 -6.33
N VAL A 211 -5.31 5.15 -6.64
CA VAL A 211 -5.75 6.29 -7.47
C VAL A 211 -5.68 6.00 -8.96
N GLU A 212 -6.78 6.20 -9.68
CA GLU A 212 -6.82 6.07 -11.14
C GLU A 212 -6.14 7.27 -11.83
N LYS A 213 -5.69 7.09 -13.08
CA LYS A 213 -4.95 8.13 -13.80
C LYS A 213 -5.80 9.37 -14.14
N ASP A 214 -7.13 9.23 -14.15
CA ASP A 214 -8.06 10.28 -14.59
C ASP A 214 -8.73 11.04 -13.44
N ASP A 215 -8.22 10.96 -12.21
CA ASP A 215 -8.73 11.82 -11.12
C ASP A 215 -8.06 13.21 -11.18
N PRO A 216 -8.77 14.28 -11.59
CA PRO A 216 -8.21 15.62 -11.68
C PRO A 216 -7.95 16.26 -10.31
N GLY A 217 -8.15 15.52 -9.21
CA GLY A 217 -8.02 16.00 -7.82
C GLY A 217 -6.71 15.66 -7.09
N VAL A 218 -5.66 15.17 -7.75
CA VAL A 218 -4.33 14.83 -7.14
C VAL A 218 -3.18 15.63 -7.74
#